data_AF-A0A7C4AHZ0-F1
#
_entry.id   AF-A0A7C4AHZ0-F1
#
_cell.length_a   1.000
_cell.length_b   1.000
_cell.length_c   1.000
_cell.angle_alpha   90.00
_cell.angle_beta   90.00
_cell.angle_gamma   90.00
#
_symmetry.space_group_name_H-M   'P 1'
#
loop_
_entity.id
_entity.type
_entity.pdbx_description
1 polymer ?
#
loop_
_entity_poly.entity_id
_entity_poly.type
_entity_poly.pdbx_seq_one_letter_code
_entity_poly.pdbx_strand_id
1 'polypeptide(L)'
;GTPVQIADVRNDERFQYPDAARQEDIISVLVLPLTVEGKVIGVMRVYSNTPREFSPTEIDFAGAIANLSAIAIENARLHQALKTDYELLAAYEYAIHEL
;
A
#
# COMPACT_ATOMS: atom_id res chain seq x y z
N GLY A 1 4.21 -10.27 -5.23
CA GLY A 1 2.90 -10.31 -5.92
C GLY A 1 3.05 -9.74 -7.32
N THR A 2 2.03 -9.85 -8.17
CA THR A 2 2.02 -9.24 -9.52
C THR A 2 0.91 -8.19 -9.62
N PRO A 3 1.05 -7.16 -10.48
CA PRO A 3 -0.03 -6.23 -10.76
C PRO A 3 -1.27 -6.96 -11.29
N VAL A 4 -2.45 -6.45 -10.93
CA VAL A 4 -3.74 -6.95 -11.42
C VAL A 4 -4.58 -5.75 -11.82
N GLN A 5 -5.16 -5.77 -13.01
CA GLN A 5 -6.13 -4.78 -13.45
C GLN A 5 -7.52 -5.41 -13.63
N ILE A 6 -8.54 -4.62 -13.35
CA ILE A 6 -9.95 -4.93 -13.57
C ILE A 6 -10.54 -3.74 -14.33
N ALA A 7 -10.95 -3.98 -15.57
CA ALA A 7 -11.45 -2.93 -16.45
C ALA A 7 -12.86 -2.44 -16.06
N ASP A 8 -13.66 -3.33 -15.47
CA ASP A 8 -14.99 -3.01 -14.95
C ASP A 8 -15.32 -3.88 -13.73
N VAL A 9 -15.28 -3.30 -12.54
CA VAL A 9 -15.53 -4.00 -11.27
C VAL A 9 -16.98 -4.47 -11.12
N ARG A 10 -17.92 -3.95 -11.91
CA ARG A 10 -19.33 -4.33 -11.88
C ARG A 10 -19.57 -5.71 -12.50
N ASN A 11 -18.65 -6.14 -13.37
CA ASN A 11 -18.73 -7.37 -14.14
C ASN A 11 -17.66 -8.40 -13.73
N ASP A 12 -16.91 -8.15 -12.64
CA ASP A 12 -15.81 -9.01 -12.20
C ASP A 12 -16.13 -9.67 -10.85
N GLU A 13 -16.29 -10.99 -10.86
CA GLU A 13 -16.63 -11.79 -9.66
C GLU A 13 -15.55 -11.76 -8.58
N ARG A 14 -14.31 -11.37 -8.92
CA ARG A 14 -13.20 -11.25 -7.96
C ARG A 14 -13.36 -10.01 -7.08
N PHE A 15 -14.23 -9.07 -7.44
CA PHE A 15 -14.39 -7.82 -6.72
C PHE A 15 -15.31 -7.97 -5.51
N GLN A 16 -14.72 -7.84 -4.31
CA GLN A 16 -15.39 -8.21 -3.05
C GLN A 16 -16.35 -7.15 -2.50
N TYR A 17 -16.30 -5.89 -2.95
CA TYR A 17 -17.00 -4.77 -2.32
C TYR A 17 -17.78 -3.91 -3.33
N PRO A 18 -18.74 -4.48 -4.08
CA PRO A 18 -19.41 -3.79 -5.19
C PRO A 18 -20.25 -2.58 -4.73
N ASP A 19 -20.85 -2.61 -3.54
CA ASP A 19 -21.66 -1.49 -3.04
C ASP A 19 -20.80 -0.26 -2.68
N ALA A 20 -19.64 -0.48 -2.05
CA ALA A 20 -18.68 0.60 -1.77
C ALA A 20 -18.12 1.21 -3.05
N ALA A 21 -17.76 0.37 -4.03
CA ALA A 21 -17.31 0.87 -5.33
C ALA A 21 -18.39 1.70 -6.06
N ARG A 22 -19.66 1.30 -5.98
CA ARG A 22 -20.77 2.08 -6.53
C ARG A 22 -20.95 3.43 -5.82
N GLN A 23 -20.75 3.49 -4.50
CA GLN A 23 -20.85 4.74 -3.73
C GLN A 23 -19.73 5.73 -4.07
N GLU A 24 -18.54 5.22 -4.39
CA GLU A 24 -17.36 6.02 -4.74
C GLU A 24 -17.17 6.22 -6.26
N ASP A 25 -18.13 5.79 -7.07
CA ASP A 25 -18.06 5.83 -8.55
C ASP A 25 -16.79 5.14 -9.12
N ILE A 26 -16.37 4.04 -8.49
CA ILE A 26 -15.22 3.24 -8.93
C ILE A 26 -15.69 2.23 -9.97
N ILE A 27 -15.17 2.34 -11.19
CA ILE A 27 -15.48 1.41 -12.29
C ILE A 27 -14.27 0.55 -12.65
N SER A 28 -13.07 1.13 -12.74
CA SER A 28 -11.85 0.38 -13.04
C SER A 28 -10.83 0.49 -11.92
N VAL A 29 -9.99 -0.55 -11.81
CA VAL A 29 -9.00 -0.71 -10.76
C VAL A 29 -7.70 -1.25 -11.35
N LEU A 30 -6.59 -0.62 -10.98
CA LEU A 30 -5.26 -1.20 -11.06
C LEU A 30 -4.74 -1.42 -9.64
N VAL A 31 -4.44 -2.67 -9.29
CA VAL A 31 -3.87 -3.09 -8.01
C VAL A 31 -2.40 -3.41 -8.21
N LEU A 32 -1.54 -2.76 -7.44
CA LEU A 32 -0.09 -2.92 -7.49
C LEU A 32 0.40 -3.37 -6.10
N PRO A 33 1.25 -4.41 -6.00
CA PRO A 33 1.83 -4.82 -4.73
C PRO A 33 2.91 -3.82 -4.28
N LEU A 34 2.88 -3.43 -3.01
CA LEU A 34 3.98 -2.72 -2.38
C LEU A 34 4.99 -3.77 -1.88
N THR A 35 6.15 -3.86 -2.52
CA THR A 35 7.12 -4.93 -2.26
C THR A 35 8.46 -4.36 -1.81
N VAL A 36 9.00 -4.89 -0.71
CA VAL A 36 10.36 -4.60 -0.22
C VAL A 36 11.08 -5.92 0.00
N GLU A 37 12.29 -6.06 -0.56
CA GLU A 37 13.09 -7.29 -0.45
C GLU A 37 12.31 -8.59 -0.79
N GLY A 38 11.47 -8.53 -1.82
CA GLY A 38 10.63 -9.65 -2.26
C GLY A 38 9.40 -9.95 -1.39
N LYS A 39 9.21 -9.23 -0.27
CA LYS A 39 8.03 -9.36 0.60
C LYS A 39 6.99 -8.30 0.27
N VAL A 40 5.74 -8.72 0.11
CA VAL A 40 4.62 -7.80 -0.06
C VAL A 40 4.23 -7.24 1.31
N ILE A 41 4.39 -5.93 1.49
CA ILE A 41 4.05 -5.22 2.73
C ILE A 41 2.70 -4.52 2.66
N GLY A 42 2.10 -4.44 1.46
CA GLY A 42 0.81 -3.80 1.25
C GLY A 42 0.40 -3.78 -0.22
N VAL A 43 -0.63 -2.99 -0.52
CA VAL A 43 -1.14 -2.80 -1.89
C VAL A 43 -1.43 -1.33 -2.15
N MET A 44 -1.17 -0.89 -3.37
CA MET A 44 -1.61 0.40 -3.90
C MET A 44 -2.71 0.17 -4.92
N ARG A 45 -3.78 0.96 -4.86
CA ARG A 45 -4.89 0.90 -5.83
C ARG A 45 -4.99 2.22 -6.56
N VAL A 46 -5.11 2.14 -7.88
CA VAL A 46 -5.44 3.26 -8.75
C VAL A 46 -6.85 3.03 -9.27
N TYR A 47 -7.72 4.00 -9.03
CA TYR A 47 -9.13 3.94 -9.38
C TYR A 47 -9.43 4.84 -10.58
N SER A 48 -10.41 4.46 -11.38
CA SER A 48 -11.02 5.34 -12.37
C SER A 48 -12.52 5.11 -12.42
N ASN A 49 -13.26 6.19 -12.67
CA ASN A 49 -14.71 6.20 -12.76
C ASN A 49 -15.24 5.92 -14.17
N THR A 50 -14.37 5.44 -15.05
CA THR A 50 -14.75 4.95 -16.38
C THR A 50 -14.19 3.55 -16.58
N PRO A 51 -14.82 2.72 -17.44
CA PRO A 51 -14.22 1.47 -17.87
C PRO A 51 -12.87 1.77 -18.54
N ARG A 52 -11.82 1.08 -18.11
CA ARG A 52 -10.46 1.36 -18.59
C ARG A 52 -9.59 0.12 -18.50
N GLU A 53 -8.87 -0.15 -19.59
CA GLU A 53 -7.68 -1.01 -19.56
C GLU A 53 -6.45 -0.12 -19.45
N PHE A 54 -5.63 -0.38 -18.43
CA PHE A 54 -4.36 0.29 -18.25
C PHE A 54 -3.34 -0.33 -19.22
N SER A 55 -2.69 0.54 -20.00
CA SER A 55 -1.62 0.15 -20.89
C SER A 55 -0.40 -0.37 -20.11
N PRO A 56 0.47 -1.18 -20.73
CA PRO A 56 1.69 -1.64 -20.08
C PRO A 56 2.55 -0.50 -19.51
N THR A 57 2.67 0.61 -20.25
CA THR A 57 3.44 1.78 -19.81
C THR A 57 2.84 2.45 -18.57
N GLU A 58 1.50 2.50 -18.45
CA GLU A 58 0.83 3.05 -17.27
C GLU A 58 1.00 2.12 -16.06
N ILE A 59 0.95 0.80 -16.29
CA ILE A 59 1.19 -0.20 -15.25
C ILE A 59 2.64 -0.09 -14.75
N ASP A 60 3.61 0.03 -15.65
CA ASP A 60 5.02 0.18 -15.31
C ASP A 60 5.28 1.48 -14.54
N PHE A 61 4.67 2.59 -14.98
CA PHE A 61 4.78 3.87 -14.30
C PHE A 61 4.19 3.83 -12.89
N ALA A 62 2.96 3.30 -12.74
CA ALA A 62 2.34 3.11 -11.43
C ALA A 62 3.13 2.10 -10.58
N GLY A 63 3.76 1.11 -11.20
CA GLY A 63 4.68 0.15 -10.57
C GLY A 63 5.91 0.81 -9.98
N ALA A 64 6.51 1.77 -10.69
CA ALA A 64 7.63 2.56 -10.16
C ALA A 64 7.20 3.37 -8.92
N ILE A 65 6.02 3.97 -8.95
CA ILE A 65 5.45 4.70 -7.79
C ILE A 65 5.18 3.75 -6.62
N ALA A 66 4.61 2.56 -6.89
CA ALA A 66 4.39 1.53 -5.88
C ALA A 66 5.71 1.11 -5.20
N ASN A 67 6.76 0.90 -5.98
CA ASN A 67 8.08 0.52 -5.45
C ASN A 67 8.68 1.62 -4.56
N LEU A 68 8.64 2.88 -5.01
CA LEU A 68 9.12 4.00 -4.20
C LEU A 68 8.30 4.17 -2.91
N SER A 69 6.97 4.01 -2.99
CA SER A 69 6.08 4.09 -1.85
C SER A 69 6.35 2.97 -0.84
N ALA A 70 6.61 1.74 -1.32
CA ALA A 70 6.94 0.60 -0.46
C ALA A 70 8.21 0.86 0.36
N ILE A 71 9.26 1.38 -0.30
CA ILE A 71 10.52 1.76 0.37
C ILE A 71 10.27 2.87 1.41
N ALA A 72 9.51 3.90 1.06
CA ALA A 72 9.23 5.01 1.96
C ALA A 72 8.43 4.56 3.20
N ILE A 73 7.43 3.70 3.02
CA ILE A 73 6.63 3.12 4.11
C ILE A 73 7.51 2.27 5.02
N GLU A 74 8.38 1.43 4.46
CA GLU A 74 9.27 0.60 5.27
C GLU A 74 10.28 1.45 6.05
N ASN A 75 10.85 2.49 5.43
CA ASN A 75 11.72 3.43 6.12
C ASN A 75 11.00 4.14 7.27
N ALA A 76 9.75 4.58 7.08
CA ALA A 76 8.96 5.19 8.13
C ALA A 76 8.68 4.20 9.28
N ARG A 77 8.38 2.94 8.95
CA ARG A 77 8.17 1.87 9.94
C ARG A 77 9.44 1.60 10.76
N LEU A 78 10.59 1.49 10.10
CA LEU A 78 11.88 1.29 10.76
C LEU A 78 12.25 2.47 11.65
N HIS A 79 12.04 3.70 11.17
CA HIS A 79 12.27 4.90 11.94
C HIS A 79 11.38 4.98 13.18
N GLN A 80 10.10 4.61 13.06
CA GLN A 80 9.18 4.56 14.19
C GLN A 80 9.58 3.50 15.21
N ALA A 81 10.01 2.32 14.77
CA ALA A 81 10.51 1.27 15.67
C ALA A 81 11.74 1.73 16.45
N LEU A 82 12.70 2.34 15.76
CA LEU A 82 13.89 2.90 16.38
C LEU A 82 13.56 3.96 17.44
N LYS A 83 12.61 4.85 17.13
CA LYS A 83 12.14 5.87 18.08
C LYS A 83 11.53 5.24 19.34
N THR A 84 10.67 4.24 19.18
CA THR A 84 10.05 3.52 20.31
C THR A 84 11.10 2.84 21.18
N ASP A 85 12.11 2.21 20.57
CA ASP A 85 13.20 1.55 21.31
C ASP A 85 14.02 2.55 22.14
N TYR A 86 14.32 3.73 21.58
CA TYR A 86 15.00 4.80 22.32
C TYR A 86 14.17 5.33 23.49
N GLU A 87 12.86 5.53 23.30
CA GLU A 87 11.95 5.98 24.37
C GLU A 87 11.89 4.96 25.52
N LEU A 88 11.88 3.66 25.19
CA LEU A 88 11.89 2.59 26.18
C LEU A 88 13.20 2.56 26.98
N LEU A 89 14.35 2.66 26.30
CA LEU A 89 15.66 2.70 26.97
C LEU A 89 15.78 3.91 27.90
N ALA A 90 15.36 5.09 27.46
CA ALA A 90 15.36 6.28 28.30
C ALA A 90 14.49 6.09 29.55
N ALA A 91 13.29 5.51 29.40
CA ALA A 91 12.41 5.24 30.53
C ALA A 91 13.05 4.27 31.56
N TYR A 92 13.79 3.26 31.09
CA TYR A 92 14.52 2.36 31.99
C TYR A 92 15.68 3.06 32.72
N GLU A 93 16.43 3.94 32.05
CA GLU A 93 17.49 4.72 32.71
C GLU A 93 16.93 5.61 33.82
N TYR A 94 15.81 6.28 33.58
CA TYR A 94 15.13 7.07 34.61
C TYR A 94 14.70 6.21 35.80
N ALA A 95 14.07 5.06 35.54
CA ALA A 95 13.58 4.18 36.61
C ALA A 95 14.71 3.57 37.46
N ILE A 96 15.90 3.35 36.90
CA ILE A 96 17.05 2.82 37.64
C ILE A 96 17.72 3.91 38.50
N HIS A 97 17.70 5.18 38.07
CA HIS A 97 18.30 6.28 38.81
C HIS A 97 17.41 6.87 39.94
N GLU A 98 16.12 6.52 39.96
CA GLU A 98 15.18 6.86 41.05
C GLU A 98 15.12 5.81 42.19
N LEU A 99 15.84 4.69 42.07
CA LEU A 99 15.99 3.63 43.08
C LEU A 99 17.34 3.75 43.81
#